data_AF-A0A7W0WZI9-F1
#
_entry.id   AF-A0A7W0WZI9-F1
#
_cell.length_a   1.000
_cell.length_b   1.000
_cell.length_c   1.000
_cell.angle_alpha   90.00
_cell.angle_beta   90.00
_cell.angle_gamma   90.00
#
_symmetry.space_group_name_H-M   'P 1'
#
loop_
_entity.id
_entity.type
_entity.pdbx_description
1 polymer ?
#
loop_
_entity_poly.entity_id
_entity_poly.type
_entity_poly.pdbx_seq_one_letter_code
_entity_poly.pdbx_strand_id
1 'polypeptide(L)'
;MPPTKKPADELHSLAAPRELVDWVRMMPPESAARSAWVDATRADWMPFLAKLRGLTDDAILRATCECVLETYGTLEGAEAARLLAVLHQTVETGRSALATVETDLADLKLAIIASSHETKPTARPAWMPAAELVFELSRAAGRGRILAGIALAMKMLAHANPKNKPKARPAHQDLVARFRDKLVLAG
;
A
#
# COMPACT_ATOMS: atom_id res chain seq x y z
N MET A 1 -23.67 -0.64 18.98
CA MET A 1 -22.88 -0.93 20.20
C MET A 1 -21.74 0.08 20.26
N PRO A 2 -21.44 0.70 21.41
CA PRO A 2 -20.24 1.52 21.53
C PRO A 2 -19.00 0.63 21.32
N PRO A 3 -17.93 1.15 20.68
CA PRO A 3 -16.70 0.38 20.47
C PRO A 3 -16.15 -0.05 21.84
N THR A 4 -15.92 -1.35 22.00
CA THR A 4 -15.50 -1.96 23.28
C THR A 4 -14.02 -1.72 23.60
N LYS A 5 -13.24 -1.14 22.68
CA LYS A 5 -11.82 -0.82 22.85
C LYS A 5 -11.54 0.64 22.48
N LYS A 6 -10.59 1.26 23.18
CA LYS A 6 -10.09 2.59 22.80
C LYS A 6 -9.38 2.49 21.43
N PRO A 7 -9.50 3.50 20.55
CA PRO A 7 -8.92 3.45 19.20
C PRO A 7 -7.42 3.08 19.15
N ALA A 8 -6.62 3.59 20.10
CA ALA A 8 -5.19 3.26 20.17
C ALA A 8 -4.92 1.78 20.51
N ASP A 9 -5.77 1.17 21.36
CA ASP A 9 -5.62 -0.25 21.74
C ASP A 9 -6.01 -1.18 20.59
N GLU A 10 -7.00 -0.77 19.80
CA GLU A 10 -7.37 -1.46 18.57
C GLU A 10 -6.24 -1.41 17.55
N LEU A 11 -5.67 -0.22 17.30
CA LEU A 11 -4.49 -0.07 16.43
C LEU A 11 -3.30 -0.91 16.91
N HIS A 12 -3.05 -0.96 18.21
CA HIS A 12 -2.02 -1.83 18.78
C HIS A 12 -2.31 -3.31 18.48
N SER A 13 -3.57 -3.76 18.62
CA SER A 13 -3.97 -5.14 18.31
C SER A 13 -3.85 -5.49 16.82
N LEU A 14 -3.95 -4.51 15.93
CA LEU A 14 -3.70 -4.64 14.49
C LEU A 14 -2.20 -4.64 14.13
N ALA A 15 -1.31 -4.58 15.13
CA ALA A 15 0.13 -4.42 14.96
C ALA A 15 0.50 -3.17 14.14
N ALA A 16 -0.24 -2.07 14.35
CA ALA A 16 0.08 -0.78 13.77
C ALA A 16 1.43 -0.25 14.25
N PRO A 17 2.12 0.62 13.48
CA PRO A 17 3.35 1.25 13.91
C PRO A 17 3.18 1.95 15.26
N ARG A 18 4.17 1.81 16.15
CA ARG A 18 4.14 2.42 17.48
C ARG A 18 3.89 3.93 17.42
N GLU A 19 4.51 4.61 16.47
CA GLU A 19 4.34 6.05 16.24
C GLU A 19 2.89 6.43 15.97
N LEU A 20 2.14 5.61 15.22
CA LEU A 20 0.72 5.82 14.97
C LEU A 20 -0.10 5.60 16.25
N VAL A 21 0.19 4.52 17.00
CA VAL A 21 -0.50 4.21 18.26
C VAL A 21 -0.30 5.33 19.28
N ASP A 22 0.94 5.78 19.46
CA ASP A 22 1.29 6.84 20.41
C ASP A 22 0.69 8.19 19.96
N TRP A 23 0.64 8.47 18.65
CA TRP A 23 -0.03 9.66 18.11
C TRP A 23 -1.54 9.68 18.40
N VAL A 24 -2.24 8.57 18.14
CA VAL A 24 -3.68 8.44 18.42
C VAL A 24 -3.98 8.50 19.92
N ARG A 25 -3.07 7.99 20.76
CA ARG A 25 -3.21 8.04 22.22
C ARG A 25 -3.21 9.47 22.79
N MET A 26 -2.62 10.43 22.08
CA MET A 26 -2.64 11.84 22.46
C MET A 26 -3.94 12.57 22.12
N MET A 27 -4.88 11.91 21.41
CA MET A 27 -6.16 12.50 21.02
C MET A 27 -7.27 12.21 22.04
N PRO A 28 -8.32 13.04 22.13
CA PRO A 28 -9.51 12.75 22.91
C PRO A 28 -10.16 11.42 22.47
N PRO A 29 -10.40 10.44 23.36
CA PRO A 29 -10.86 9.10 22.98
C PRO A 29 -12.14 9.07 22.13
N GLU A 30 -13.06 9.99 22.40
CA GLU A 30 -14.37 10.09 21.75
C GLU A 30 -14.26 10.51 20.28
N SER A 31 -13.21 11.28 19.92
CA SER A 31 -12.99 11.80 18.57
C SER A 31 -11.76 11.21 17.88
N ALA A 32 -10.90 10.47 18.60
CA ALA A 32 -9.59 10.03 18.14
C ALA A 32 -9.62 9.31 16.79
N ALA A 33 -10.54 8.35 16.59
CA ALA A 33 -10.62 7.63 15.30
C ALA A 33 -10.99 8.55 14.13
N ARG A 34 -11.88 9.53 14.36
CA ARG A 34 -12.27 10.52 13.34
C ARG A 34 -11.15 11.52 13.08
N SER A 35 -10.57 12.11 14.12
CA SER A 35 -9.47 13.08 14.02
C SER A 35 -8.25 12.45 13.35
N ALA A 36 -7.84 11.25 13.78
CA ALA A 36 -6.74 10.53 13.15
C ALA A 36 -7.01 10.25 11.66
N TRP A 37 -8.23 9.84 11.31
CA TRP A 37 -8.61 9.61 9.92
C TRP A 37 -8.53 10.88 9.08
N VAL A 38 -8.87 12.05 9.60
CA VAL A 38 -8.85 13.33 8.85
C VAL A 38 -7.45 13.94 8.79
N ASP A 39 -6.75 13.93 9.93
CA ASP A 39 -5.50 14.68 10.12
C ASP A 39 -4.25 13.89 9.73
N ALA A 40 -4.37 12.58 9.47
CA ALA A 40 -3.21 11.79 9.06
C ALA A 40 -2.57 12.36 7.79
N THR A 41 -1.26 12.56 7.83
CA THR A 41 -0.45 13.04 6.70
C THR A 41 0.48 11.95 6.15
N ARG A 42 0.49 10.78 6.79
CA ARG A 42 1.37 9.65 6.48
C ARG A 42 0.60 8.53 5.78
N ALA A 43 0.95 8.29 4.53
CA ALA A 43 0.35 7.23 3.71
C ALA A 43 0.43 5.83 4.34
N ASP A 44 1.51 5.49 5.03
CA ASP A 44 1.72 4.20 5.68
C ASP A 44 0.81 3.96 6.90
N TRP A 45 0.21 5.01 7.46
CA TRP A 45 -0.75 4.91 8.55
C TRP A 45 -2.17 4.60 8.08
N MET A 46 -2.47 4.98 6.83
CA MET A 46 -3.83 4.93 6.30
C MET A 46 -4.49 3.54 6.29
N PRO A 47 -3.79 2.43 6.00
CA PRO A 47 -4.41 1.10 6.04
C PRO A 47 -4.95 0.74 7.43
N PHE A 48 -4.22 1.08 8.48
CA PHE A 48 -4.64 0.83 9.86
C PHE A 48 -5.79 1.73 10.28
N LEU A 49 -5.76 3.01 9.88
CA LEU A 49 -6.84 3.95 10.13
C LEU A 49 -8.12 3.60 9.36
N ALA A 50 -7.98 3.06 8.14
CA ALA A 50 -9.08 2.53 7.35
C ALA A 50 -9.71 1.30 8.04
N LYS A 51 -8.88 0.39 8.58
CA LYS A 51 -9.36 -0.76 9.34
C LYS A 51 -10.12 -0.34 10.61
N LEU A 52 -9.56 0.61 11.36
CA LEU A 52 -10.20 1.22 12.54
C LEU A 52 -11.55 1.89 12.20
N ARG A 53 -11.70 2.37 10.96
CA ARG A 53 -12.95 2.91 10.40
C ARG A 53 -13.97 1.85 9.98
N GLY A 54 -13.64 0.57 10.08
CA GLY A 54 -14.49 -0.56 9.72
C GLY A 54 -14.37 -1.03 8.26
N LEU A 55 -13.35 -0.57 7.52
CA LEU A 55 -13.15 -0.98 6.13
C LEU A 55 -12.54 -2.38 6.04
N THR A 56 -12.92 -3.13 5.01
CA THR A 56 -12.44 -4.50 4.78
C THR A 56 -11.03 -4.49 4.21
N ASP A 57 -10.26 -5.57 4.46
CA ASP A 57 -8.90 -5.66 3.93
C ASP A 57 -8.88 -5.69 2.39
N ASP A 58 -9.90 -6.28 1.77
CA ASP A 58 -10.02 -6.31 0.31
C ASP A 58 -10.32 -4.90 -0.28
N ALA A 59 -11.12 -4.06 0.40
CA ALA A 59 -11.35 -2.67 -0.03
C ALA A 59 -10.08 -1.82 0.12
N ILE A 60 -9.36 -1.99 1.23
CA ILE A 60 -8.06 -1.34 1.49
C ILE A 60 -7.05 -1.75 0.41
N LEU A 61 -6.98 -3.05 0.10
CA LEU A 61 -6.10 -3.60 -0.93
C LEU A 61 -6.43 -3.04 -2.32
N ARG A 62 -7.71 -3.03 -2.71
CA ARG A 62 -8.17 -2.47 -3.99
C ARG A 62 -7.74 -1.01 -4.13
N ALA A 63 -8.03 -0.19 -3.14
CA ALA A 63 -7.66 1.23 -3.15
C ALA A 63 -6.14 1.42 -3.26
N THR A 64 -5.35 0.56 -2.60
CA THR A 64 -3.89 0.58 -2.76
C THR A 64 -3.48 0.21 -4.17
N CYS A 65 -4.00 -0.86 -4.77
CA CYS A 65 -3.70 -1.25 -6.15
C CYS A 65 -4.03 -0.15 -7.15
N GLU A 66 -5.16 0.53 -6.99
CA GLU A 66 -5.50 1.68 -7.84
C GLU A 66 -4.52 2.85 -7.66
N CYS A 67 -4.09 3.17 -6.42
CA CYS A 67 -3.04 4.18 -6.20
C CYS A 67 -1.72 3.81 -6.88
N VAL A 68 -1.37 2.52 -6.94
CA VAL A 68 -0.18 2.03 -7.66
C VAL A 68 -0.33 2.29 -9.15
N LEU A 69 -1.45 1.90 -9.74
CA LEU A 69 -1.75 2.09 -11.17
C LEU A 69 -1.69 3.57 -11.57
N GLU A 70 -2.26 4.45 -10.75
CA GLU A 70 -2.19 5.91 -10.97
C GLU A 70 -0.78 6.47 -10.82
N THR A 71 0.01 5.96 -9.88
CA THR A 71 1.36 6.49 -9.58
C THR A 71 2.37 6.11 -10.65
N TYR A 72 2.34 4.86 -11.12
CA TYR A 72 3.28 4.39 -12.12
C TYR A 72 2.79 4.65 -13.56
N GLY A 73 1.50 4.87 -13.75
CA GLY A 73 0.91 5.15 -15.05
C GLY A 73 1.26 4.07 -16.08
N THR A 74 1.68 4.50 -17.27
CA THR A 74 2.14 3.60 -18.33
C THR A 74 3.62 3.27 -18.12
N LEU A 75 3.90 2.06 -17.65
CA LEU A 75 5.22 1.45 -17.71
C LEU A 75 5.37 0.67 -19.02
N GLU A 76 6.49 0.83 -19.71
CA GLU A 76 6.77 0.13 -20.97
C GLU A 76 7.52 -1.19 -20.73
N GLY A 77 7.29 -2.17 -21.61
CA GLY A 77 7.92 -3.48 -21.58
C GLY A 77 6.98 -4.63 -21.20
N ALA A 78 7.40 -5.87 -21.49
CA ALA A 78 6.58 -7.06 -21.22
C ALA A 78 6.42 -7.32 -19.72
N GLU A 79 7.45 -7.04 -18.93
CA GLU A 79 7.44 -7.15 -17.47
C GLU A 79 6.47 -6.15 -16.84
N ALA A 80 6.49 -4.91 -17.32
CA ALA A 80 5.54 -3.88 -16.92
C ALA A 80 4.09 -4.28 -17.21
N ALA A 81 3.81 -4.81 -18.41
CA ALA A 81 2.47 -5.27 -18.78
C ALA A 81 1.97 -6.39 -17.86
N ARG A 82 2.83 -7.35 -17.51
CA ARG A 82 2.50 -8.43 -16.56
C ARG A 82 2.17 -7.89 -15.17
N LEU A 83 2.95 -6.93 -14.66
CA LEU A 83 2.71 -6.30 -13.36
C LEU A 83 1.39 -5.52 -13.32
N LEU A 84 1.11 -4.72 -14.35
CA LEU A 84 -0.11 -3.95 -14.46
C LEU A 84 -1.34 -4.86 -14.57
N ALA A 85 -1.26 -5.96 -15.31
CA ALA A 85 -2.34 -6.94 -15.42
C ALA A 85 -2.72 -7.54 -14.06
N VAL A 86 -1.73 -7.93 -13.23
CA VAL A 86 -1.96 -8.43 -11.87
C VAL A 86 -2.66 -7.38 -11.01
N LEU A 87 -2.22 -6.13 -11.07
CA LEU A 87 -2.83 -5.03 -10.31
C LEU A 87 -4.28 -4.78 -10.74
N HIS A 88 -4.55 -4.73 -12.05
CA HIS A 88 -5.91 -4.59 -12.59
C HIS A 88 -6.81 -5.76 -12.16
N GLN A 89 -6.34 -6.99 -12.28
CA GLN A 89 -7.08 -8.18 -11.87
C GLN A 89 -7.36 -8.17 -10.36
N THR A 90 -6.43 -7.65 -9.54
CA THR A 90 -6.62 -7.50 -8.09
C THR A 90 -7.72 -6.46 -7.77
N VAL A 91 -7.77 -5.37 -8.54
CA VAL A 91 -8.85 -4.37 -8.40
C VAL A 91 -10.21 -5.02 -8.67
N GLU A 92 -10.32 -5.83 -9.71
CA GLU A 92 -11.57 -6.49 -10.11
C GLU A 92 -11.98 -7.64 -9.18
N THR A 93 -11.04 -8.53 -8.86
CA THR A 93 -11.32 -9.85 -8.25
C THR A 93 -10.79 -9.99 -6.81
N GLY A 94 -10.18 -8.95 -6.26
CA GLY A 94 -9.61 -8.93 -4.91
C GLY A 94 -8.31 -9.73 -4.80
N ARG A 95 -8.00 -10.19 -3.58
CA ARG A 95 -6.68 -10.75 -3.23
C ARG A 95 -6.28 -12.05 -3.95
N SER A 96 -7.19 -12.71 -4.65
CA SER A 96 -6.94 -14.01 -5.29
C SER A 96 -5.89 -13.91 -6.40
N ALA A 97 -5.89 -12.82 -7.18
CA ALA A 97 -4.91 -12.55 -8.22
C ALA A 97 -3.47 -12.39 -7.68
N LEU A 98 -3.32 -11.89 -6.45
CA LEU A 98 -2.01 -11.73 -5.81
C LEU A 98 -1.45 -13.03 -5.24
N ALA A 99 -2.28 -14.05 -5.03
CA ALA A 99 -1.87 -15.31 -4.41
C ALA A 99 -0.99 -16.16 -5.36
N THR A 100 -1.08 -15.97 -6.67
CA THR A 100 -0.34 -16.75 -7.67
C THR A 100 0.93 -16.03 -8.16
N VAL A 101 1.12 -14.76 -7.79
CA VAL A 101 2.21 -13.90 -8.28
C VAL A 101 3.60 -14.47 -8.04
N GLU A 102 3.84 -15.12 -6.89
CA GLU A 102 5.17 -15.71 -6.63
C GLU A 102 5.52 -16.82 -7.63
N THR A 103 4.52 -17.55 -8.12
CA THR A 103 4.67 -18.58 -9.14
C THR A 103 4.73 -17.94 -10.52
N ASP A 104 3.79 -17.05 -10.82
CA ASP A 104 3.61 -16.47 -12.16
C ASP A 104 4.71 -15.47 -12.55
N LEU A 105 5.37 -14.84 -11.57
CA LEU A 105 6.44 -13.86 -11.77
C LEU A 105 7.78 -14.32 -11.16
N ALA A 106 8.03 -15.63 -11.04
CA ALA A 106 9.24 -16.18 -10.41
C ALA A 106 10.55 -15.65 -11.06
N ASP A 107 10.55 -15.49 -12.39
CA ASP A 107 11.64 -14.89 -13.16
C ASP A 107 11.90 -13.44 -12.74
N LEU A 108 10.83 -12.66 -12.58
CA LEU A 108 10.90 -11.27 -12.13
C LEU A 108 11.42 -11.16 -10.69
N LYS A 109 11.02 -12.10 -9.82
CA LYS A 109 11.52 -12.20 -8.44
C LYS A 109 13.03 -12.40 -8.40
N LEU A 110 13.54 -13.31 -9.24
CA LEU A 110 14.98 -13.54 -9.36
C LEU A 110 15.72 -12.31 -9.89
N ALA A 111 15.14 -11.60 -10.86
CA ALA A 111 15.70 -10.35 -11.38
C ALA A 111 15.78 -9.27 -10.29
N ILE A 112 14.74 -9.09 -9.46
CA ILE A 112 14.75 -8.16 -8.31
C ILE A 112 15.86 -8.51 -7.33
N ILE A 113 16.00 -9.79 -6.96
CA ILE A 113 17.03 -10.25 -6.02
C ILE A 113 18.41 -9.96 -6.60
N ALA A 114 18.66 -10.34 -7.86
CA ALA A 114 19.93 -10.09 -8.53
C ALA A 114 20.29 -8.59 -8.55
N SER A 115 19.36 -7.72 -8.96
CA SER A 115 19.56 -6.26 -8.99
C SER A 115 19.67 -5.61 -7.60
N SER A 116 19.21 -6.27 -6.53
CA SER A 116 19.36 -5.79 -5.16
C SER A 116 20.79 -5.91 -4.64
N HIS A 117 21.60 -6.77 -5.27
CA HIS A 117 23.03 -6.95 -4.95
C HIS A 117 23.96 -6.09 -5.82
N GLU A 118 23.43 -5.38 -6.82
CA GLU A 118 24.22 -4.48 -7.64
C GLU A 118 24.47 -3.14 -6.92
N THR A 119 25.73 -2.72 -6.86
CA THR A 119 26.17 -1.51 -6.15
C THR A 119 25.96 -0.20 -6.93
N LYS A 120 25.45 -0.25 -8.17
CA LYS A 120 25.27 0.94 -9.04
C LYS A 120 23.77 1.30 -9.23
N PRO A 121 23.34 2.52 -8.83
CA PRO A 121 21.94 2.96 -8.91
C PRO A 121 21.35 3.07 -10.33
N THR A 122 22.18 3.11 -11.36
CA THR A 122 21.77 3.38 -12.76
C THR A 122 21.36 2.13 -13.53
N ALA A 123 21.44 0.95 -12.94
CA ALA A 123 21.15 -0.32 -13.63
C ALA A 123 19.69 -0.80 -13.47
N ARG A 124 18.89 -0.18 -12.59
CA ARG A 124 17.54 -0.68 -12.30
C ARG A 124 16.53 -0.31 -13.40
N PRO A 125 15.84 -1.29 -14.00
CA PRO A 125 14.78 -1.02 -14.97
C PRO A 125 13.65 -0.16 -14.40
N ALA A 126 12.97 0.60 -15.26
CA ALA A 126 11.89 1.50 -14.84
C ALA A 126 10.70 0.77 -14.17
N TRP A 127 10.46 -0.50 -14.53
CA TRP A 127 9.42 -1.34 -13.94
C TRP A 127 9.79 -1.92 -12.56
N MET A 128 11.07 -1.89 -12.16
CA MET A 128 11.57 -2.55 -10.95
C MET A 128 10.87 -2.09 -9.65
N PRO A 129 10.65 -0.79 -9.41
CA PRO A 129 9.96 -0.36 -8.19
C PRO A 129 8.50 -0.82 -8.13
N ALA A 130 7.81 -0.90 -9.27
CA ALA A 130 6.45 -1.44 -9.34
C ALA A 130 6.45 -2.95 -9.07
N ALA A 131 7.48 -3.67 -9.54
CA ALA A 131 7.65 -5.08 -9.26
C ALA A 131 7.85 -5.34 -7.76
N GLU A 132 8.81 -4.64 -7.12
CA GLU A 132 9.05 -4.73 -5.67
C GLU A 132 7.74 -4.51 -4.88
N LEU A 133 6.93 -3.53 -5.28
CA LEU A 133 5.65 -3.27 -4.65
C LEU A 133 4.64 -4.41 -4.84
N VAL A 134 4.47 -4.93 -6.06
CA VAL A 134 3.55 -6.05 -6.35
C VAL A 134 3.95 -7.29 -5.55
N PHE A 135 5.25 -7.56 -5.39
CA PHE A 135 5.73 -8.65 -4.55
C PHE A 135 5.39 -8.43 -3.07
N GLU A 136 5.55 -7.21 -2.55
CA GLU A 136 5.17 -6.90 -1.17
C GLU A 136 3.67 -7.08 -0.92
N LEU A 137 2.82 -6.64 -1.85
CA LEU A 137 1.38 -6.86 -1.78
C LEU A 137 1.02 -8.35 -1.84
N SER A 138 1.70 -9.11 -2.71
CA SER A 138 1.50 -10.57 -2.83
C SER A 138 1.90 -11.31 -1.56
N ARG A 139 3.04 -10.94 -0.98
CA ARG A 139 3.50 -11.46 0.32
C ARG A 139 2.50 -11.11 1.42
N ALA A 140 1.94 -9.91 1.41
CA ALA A 140 0.92 -9.46 2.37
C ALA A 140 -0.36 -10.29 2.26
N ALA A 141 -0.83 -10.54 1.04
CA ALA A 141 -2.03 -11.33 0.75
C ALA A 141 -1.86 -12.81 1.15
N GLY A 142 -0.66 -13.38 0.96
CA GLY A 142 -0.37 -14.77 1.29
C GLY A 142 -0.05 -15.05 2.76
N ARG A 143 0.42 -14.06 3.54
CA ARG A 143 0.97 -14.29 4.89
C ARG A 143 0.27 -13.49 5.99
N GLY A 144 -1.06 -13.56 6.12
CA GLY A 144 -1.85 -13.20 7.32
C GLY A 144 -1.70 -11.80 7.94
N ARG A 145 -0.77 -10.96 7.48
CA ARG A 145 -0.44 -9.61 7.97
C ARG A 145 -0.63 -8.61 6.84
N ILE A 146 -1.82 -8.65 6.23
CA ILE A 146 -2.14 -7.91 5.02
C ILE A 146 -1.94 -6.40 5.21
N LEU A 147 -2.41 -5.84 6.34
CA LEU A 147 -2.29 -4.39 6.62
C LEU A 147 -0.84 -3.90 6.70
N ALA A 148 0.07 -4.70 7.25
CA ALA A 148 1.48 -4.33 7.35
C ALA A 148 2.17 -4.30 5.97
N GLY A 149 1.84 -5.24 5.09
CA GLY A 149 2.36 -5.25 3.73
C GLY A 149 1.75 -4.15 2.87
N ILE A 150 0.44 -3.86 3.03
CA ILE A 150 -0.20 -2.70 2.39
C ILE A 150 0.44 -1.40 2.88
N ALA A 151 0.68 -1.25 4.18
CA ALA A 151 1.34 -0.06 4.73
C ALA A 151 2.77 0.14 4.18
N LEU A 152 3.52 -0.95 4.01
CA LEU A 152 4.83 -0.92 3.36
C LEU A 152 4.72 -0.48 1.89
N ALA A 153 3.77 -1.03 1.14
CA ALA A 153 3.52 -0.62 -0.25
C ALA A 153 3.17 0.87 -0.35
N MET A 154 2.30 1.38 0.54
CA MET A 154 1.96 2.81 0.62
C MET A 154 3.17 3.68 0.95
N LYS A 155 4.07 3.21 1.82
CA LYS A 155 5.34 3.88 2.10
C LYS A 155 6.25 3.92 0.88
N MET A 156 6.37 2.80 0.15
CA MET A 156 7.17 2.71 -1.07
C MET A 156 6.66 3.66 -2.16
N LEU A 157 5.33 3.74 -2.36
CA LEU A 157 4.71 4.68 -3.29
C LEU A 157 5.04 6.14 -2.96
N ALA A 158 4.98 6.51 -1.68
CA ALA A 158 5.32 7.86 -1.23
C ALA A 158 6.80 8.22 -1.45
N HIS A 159 7.67 7.23 -1.65
CA HIS A 159 9.12 7.41 -1.87
C HIS A 159 9.60 7.01 -3.28
N ALA A 160 8.69 6.71 -4.22
CA ALA A 160 9.07 6.32 -5.57
C ALA A 160 10.04 7.34 -6.23
N ASN A 161 11.12 6.83 -6.83
CA ASN A 161 12.36 7.56 -7.10
C ASN A 161 12.17 8.85 -7.94
N PRO A 162 12.75 9.99 -7.51
CA PRO A 162 12.80 11.27 -8.21
C PRO A 162 13.16 11.30 -9.70
N LYS A 163 13.97 10.32 -10.15
CA LYS A 163 14.68 10.38 -11.44
C LYS A 163 13.90 9.80 -12.62
N ASN A 164 12.80 9.07 -12.38
CA ASN A 164 11.94 8.53 -13.42
C ASN A 164 10.61 9.30 -13.41
N LYS A 165 10.39 10.25 -14.33
CA LYS A 165 9.10 10.94 -14.49
C LYS A 165 8.22 10.17 -15.51
N PRO A 166 6.90 10.08 -15.30
CA PRO A 166 6.01 11.16 -15.72
C PRO A 166 4.98 11.59 -14.65
N LYS A 167 4.83 12.92 -14.52
CA LYS A 167 3.77 13.70 -13.83
C LYS A 167 3.55 13.44 -12.31
N ALA A 168 4.11 14.36 -11.51
CA ALA A 168 3.83 14.66 -10.10
C ALA A 168 3.83 13.46 -9.12
N ARG A 169 4.94 13.34 -8.36
CA ARG A 169 5.05 12.42 -7.22
C ARG A 169 3.89 12.65 -6.26
N PRO A 170 3.26 11.61 -5.70
CA PRO A 170 2.51 11.77 -4.48
C PRO A 170 3.47 12.17 -3.35
N ALA A 171 3.34 13.37 -2.78
CA ALA A 171 3.76 13.53 -1.39
C ALA A 171 2.92 12.57 -0.53
N HIS A 172 3.38 12.19 0.68
CA HIS A 172 2.56 11.37 1.57
C HIS A 172 1.13 11.97 1.73
N GLN A 173 1.01 13.29 1.78
CA GLN A 173 -0.29 13.99 1.86
C GLN A 173 -1.16 13.78 0.60
N ASP A 174 -0.59 13.90 -0.60
CA ASP A 174 -1.33 13.66 -1.85
C ASP A 174 -1.76 12.20 -1.99
N LEU A 175 -0.93 11.27 -1.53
CA LEU A 175 -1.24 9.84 -1.53
C LEU A 175 -2.33 9.52 -0.51
N VAL A 176 -2.27 10.15 0.67
CA VAL A 176 -3.32 10.06 1.68
C VAL A 176 -4.66 10.52 1.11
N ALA A 177 -4.71 11.70 0.48
CA ALA A 177 -5.94 12.24 -0.09
C ALA A 177 -6.54 11.28 -1.14
N ARG A 178 -5.75 10.86 -2.13
CA ARG A 178 -6.18 9.91 -3.17
C ARG A 178 -6.66 8.58 -2.59
N PHE A 179 -5.93 8.04 -1.61
CA PHE A 179 -6.32 6.79 -0.98
C PHE A 179 -7.65 6.89 -0.23
N ARG A 180 -7.90 8.02 0.45
CA ARG A 180 -9.21 8.28 1.09
C ARG A 180 -10.31 8.37 0.05
N ASP A 181 -10.11 9.09 -1.04
CA ASP A 181 -11.11 9.25 -2.10
C ASP A 181 -11.53 7.89 -2.66
N LYS A 182 -10.57 6.99 -2.90
CA LYS A 182 -10.82 5.62 -3.36
C LYS A 182 -11.63 4.78 -2.39
N LEU A 183 -11.35 4.92 -1.09
CA LEU A 183 -12.08 4.21 -0.05
C LEU A 183 -13.51 4.74 0.14
N VAL A 184 -13.77 6.01 -0.18
CA VAL A 184 -15.12 6.58 -0.18
C VAL A 184 -15.93 6.10 -1.37
N LEU A 185 -15.32 5.96 -2.55
CA LEU A 185 -15.99 5.48 -3.76
C LEU A 185 -16.30 3.98 -3.75
N ALA A 186 -15.64 3.21 -2.87
CA ALA A 186 -15.77 1.75 -2.79
C ALA A 186 -16.82 1.26 -1.76
N GLY A 187 -17.45 2.17 -0.99
CA GLY A 187 -18.44 1.85 0.05
C GLY A 187 -19.80 2.47 -0.22
#